data_AF-A0A1Q8VFX2-F1
#
_entry.id   AF-A0A1Q8VFX2-F1
#
_cell.length_a   1.000
_cell.length_b   1.000
_cell.length_c   1.000
_cell.angle_alpha   90.00
_cell.angle_beta   90.00
_cell.angle_gamma   90.00
#
_symmetry.space_group_name_H-M   'P 1'
#
loop_
_entity.id
_entity.type
_entity.pdbx_description
1 polymer ?
#
loop_
_entity_poly.entity_id
_entity_poly.type
_entity_poly.pdbx_seq_one_letter_code
_entity_poly.pdbx_strand_id
1 'polypeptide(L)'
;MTDLRDPVEVFAAEIGWEPALERTDLLAEPVAAALRALEAASPEEWRLFIDGAVAERATVLIGSGVRRSKLLVPGALLVALPGAERVDQLGMSPA
;
A
#
# COMPACT_ATOMS: atom_id res chain seq x y z
N MET A 1 27.99 -2.54 -7.02
CA MET A 1 26.68 -2.63 -6.35
C MET A 1 26.08 -1.25 -6.47
N THR A 2 25.12 -1.04 -7.38
CA THR A 2 24.57 0.29 -7.66
C THR A 2 23.93 0.86 -6.40
N ASP A 3 24.27 2.10 -6.06
CA ASP A 3 23.71 2.79 -4.91
C ASP A 3 22.19 2.94 -5.10
N LEU A 4 21.40 2.50 -4.12
CA LEU A 4 19.95 2.62 -4.17
C LEU A 4 19.59 4.06 -3.81
N ARG A 5 19.33 4.89 -4.83
CA ARG A 5 18.83 6.25 -4.67
C ARG A 5 17.46 6.24 -3.97
N ASP A 6 17.18 7.25 -3.16
CA ASP A 6 15.85 7.46 -2.58
C ASP A 6 14.85 7.72 -3.72
N PRO A 7 13.79 6.90 -3.87
CA PRO A 7 12.79 7.11 -4.90
C PRO A 7 12.10 8.47 -4.82
N VAL A 8 11.97 9.08 -3.64
CA VAL A 8 11.40 10.43 -3.51
C VAL A 8 12.25 11.43 -4.28
N GLU A 9 13.58 11.41 -4.09
CA GLU A 9 14.51 12.29 -4.81
C GLU A 9 14.50 12.03 -6.31
N VAL A 10 14.47 10.75 -6.71
CA VAL A 10 14.45 10.35 -8.13
C VAL A 10 13.18 10.83 -8.82
N PHE A 11 12.01 10.59 -8.23
CA PHE A 11 10.75 10.98 -8.84
C PHE A 11 10.55 12.49 -8.86
N ALA A 12 10.98 13.20 -7.82
CA ALA A 12 10.96 14.66 -7.82
C ALA A 12 11.81 15.22 -8.97
N ALA A 13 13.05 14.72 -9.16
CA ALA A 13 13.96 15.22 -10.17
C ALA A 13 13.57 14.82 -11.62
N GLU A 14 13.14 13.57 -11.82
CA GLU A 14 12.93 13.02 -13.17
C GLU A 14 11.53 13.32 -13.73
N ILE A 15 10.50 13.39 -12.86
CA ILE A 15 9.11 13.56 -13.28
C ILE A 15 8.37 14.69 -12.53
N GLY A 16 9.07 15.50 -11.74
CA GLY A 16 8.47 16.61 -10.99
C GLY A 16 7.46 16.16 -9.95
N TRP A 17 7.63 14.95 -9.41
CA TRP A 17 6.71 14.40 -8.40
C TRP A 17 6.80 15.19 -7.09
N GLU A 18 5.64 15.53 -6.53
CA GLU A 18 5.49 16.16 -5.21
C GLU A 18 4.48 15.33 -4.37
N PRO A 19 4.65 15.22 -3.04
CA PRO A 19 3.67 14.60 -2.16
C PRO A 19 2.30 15.29 -2.26
N ALA A 20 1.22 14.50 -2.26
CA ALA A 20 -0.14 15.04 -2.41
C ALA A 20 -0.51 16.07 -1.32
N LEU A 21 0.00 15.90 -0.09
CA LEU A 21 -0.23 16.84 1.01
C LEU A 21 0.57 18.15 0.90
N GLU A 22 1.58 18.21 0.03
CA GLU A 22 2.30 19.45 -0.31
C GLU A 22 1.60 20.25 -1.42
N ARG A 23 0.68 19.60 -2.18
CA ARG A 23 -0.08 20.19 -3.30
C ARG A 23 -1.59 20.10 -3.11
N THR A 24 -2.07 20.48 -1.93
CA THR A 24 -3.51 20.44 -1.61
C THR A 24 -4.38 21.33 -2.51
N ASP A 25 -3.80 22.29 -3.22
CA ASP A 25 -4.46 23.09 -4.26
C ASP A 25 -5.00 22.25 -5.42
N LEU A 26 -4.43 21.06 -5.63
CA LEU A 26 -4.83 20.12 -6.66
C LEU A 26 -5.83 19.06 -6.17
N LEU A 27 -6.23 19.10 -4.89
CA LEU A 27 -7.12 18.12 -4.28
C LEU A 27 -8.50 18.71 -4.02
N ALA A 28 -9.54 17.90 -4.25
CA ALA A 28 -10.84 18.21 -3.70
C ALA A 28 -10.79 18.14 -2.16
N GLU A 29 -11.52 19.02 -1.49
CA GLU A 29 -11.56 19.12 -0.02
C GLU A 29 -11.72 17.75 0.68
N PRO A 30 -12.64 16.84 0.25
CA PRO A 30 -12.78 15.53 0.90
C PRO A 30 -11.52 14.65 0.77
N VAL A 31 -10.78 14.79 -0.33
CA VAL A 31 -9.56 14.02 -0.59
C VAL A 31 -8.40 14.53 0.28
N ALA A 32 -8.23 15.85 0.37
CA ALA A 32 -7.22 16.44 1.25
C ALA A 32 -7.46 16.05 2.72
N ALA A 33 -8.71 16.11 3.18
CA ALA A 33 -9.09 15.69 4.52
C ALA A 33 -8.77 14.20 4.77
N ALA A 34 -9.10 13.32 3.81
CA ALA A 34 -8.80 11.89 3.92
C ALA A 34 -7.29 11.61 4.00
N LEU A 35 -6.48 12.29 3.18
CA LEU A 35 -5.02 12.12 3.21
C LEU A 35 -4.39 12.60 4.52
N ARG A 36 -4.86 13.71 5.09
CA ARG A 36 -4.40 14.18 6.41
C ARG A 36 -4.79 13.21 7.53
N ALA A 37 -6.00 12.65 7.46
CA ALA A 37 -6.43 11.63 8.40
C ALA A 37 -5.57 10.37 8.31
N LEU A 38 -5.19 9.96 7.09
CA LEU A 38 -4.28 8.83 6.86
C LEU A 38 -2.87 9.10 7.39
N GLU A 39 -2.33 10.31 7.21
CA GLU A 39 -1.01 10.69 7.75
C GLU A 39 -0.96 10.62 9.28
N ALA A 40 -2.06 10.93 9.95
CA ALA A 40 -2.16 10.87 11.41
C ALA A 40 -2.51 9.47 11.96
N ALA A 41 -2.91 8.51 11.10
CA ALA A 41 -3.43 7.22 11.53
C ALA A 41 -2.33 6.25 11.99
N SER A 42 -2.59 5.51 13.07
CA SER A 42 -1.71 4.42 13.50
C SER A 42 -1.92 3.17 12.63
N PRO A 43 -0.88 2.37 12.33
CA PRO A 43 -1.03 1.09 11.63
C PRO A 43 -2.03 0.13 12.29
N GLU A 44 -2.26 0.25 13.60
CA GLU A 44 -3.25 -0.56 14.32
C GLU A 44 -4.71 -0.18 14.00
N GLU A 45 -4.95 1.04 13.52
CA GLU A 45 -6.27 1.56 13.15
C GLU A 45 -6.62 1.24 11.69
N TRP A 46 -5.65 0.73 10.93
CA TRP A 46 -5.83 0.49 9.51
C TRP A 46 -6.70 -0.74 9.28
N ARG A 47 -7.78 -0.56 8.52
CA ARG A 47 -8.55 -1.67 7.96
C ARG A 47 -7.77 -2.27 6.80
N LEU A 48 -7.54 -3.59 6.85
CA LEU A 48 -6.82 -4.33 5.83
C LEU A 48 -7.81 -5.14 5.00
N PHE A 49 -8.09 -4.72 3.78
CA PHE A 49 -8.98 -5.49 2.90
C PHE A 49 -8.18 -6.49 2.07
N ILE A 50 -8.53 -7.77 2.16
CA ILE A 50 -7.86 -8.85 1.45
C ILE A 50 -8.83 -9.48 0.46
N ASP A 51 -8.43 -9.53 -0.81
CA ASP A 51 -9.23 -10.21 -1.84
C ASP A 51 -9.34 -11.71 -1.56
N GLY A 52 -10.54 -12.26 -1.68
CA GLY A 52 -10.80 -13.69 -1.47
C GLY A 52 -9.90 -14.62 -2.32
N ALA A 53 -9.65 -14.26 -3.58
CA ALA A 53 -8.79 -15.02 -4.48
C ALA A 53 -7.29 -14.95 -4.10
N VAL A 54 -6.87 -13.97 -3.29
CA VAL A 54 -5.54 -13.91 -2.69
C VAL A 54 -5.48 -14.77 -1.43
N ALA A 55 -6.50 -14.68 -0.57
CA ALA A 55 -6.59 -15.45 0.67
C ALA A 55 -6.57 -16.98 0.42
N GLU A 56 -7.13 -17.43 -0.70
CA GLU A 56 -7.21 -18.85 -1.08
C GLU A 56 -5.93 -19.39 -1.73
N ARG A 57 -4.92 -18.54 -2.01
CA ARG A 57 -3.65 -19.01 -2.56
C ARG A 57 -2.86 -19.76 -1.50
N ALA A 58 -2.31 -20.91 -1.90
CA ALA A 58 -1.42 -21.70 -1.05
C ALA A 58 -0.20 -20.88 -0.57
N THR A 59 0.36 -20.03 -1.44
CA THR A 59 1.45 -19.11 -1.12
C THR A 59 1.28 -17.80 -1.88
N VAL A 60 1.57 -16.68 -1.23
CA VAL A 60 1.60 -15.32 -1.79
C VAL A 60 2.92 -14.64 -1.48
N LEU A 61 3.35 -13.71 -2.33
CA LEU A 61 4.53 -12.88 -2.14
C LEU A 61 4.11 -11.48 -1.71
N ILE A 62 4.57 -11.02 -0.54
CA ILE A 62 4.31 -9.67 -0.03
C ILE A 62 5.60 -8.88 0.19
N GLY A 63 5.46 -7.56 0.32
CA GLY A 63 6.56 -6.70 0.75
C GLY A 63 6.99 -7.02 2.18
N SER A 64 8.29 -7.00 2.45
CA SER A 64 8.85 -7.21 3.81
C SER A 64 8.96 -5.93 4.64
N GLY A 65 8.48 -4.79 4.13
CA GLY A 65 8.73 -3.46 4.70
C GLY A 65 10.11 -2.88 4.39
N VAL A 66 10.99 -3.62 3.70
CA VAL A 66 12.29 -3.10 3.22
C VAL A 66 12.48 -3.34 1.72
N ARG A 67 13.28 -2.50 1.05
CA ARG A 67 13.47 -2.59 -0.41
C ARG A 67 14.18 -3.86 -0.86
N ARG A 68 15.09 -4.38 -0.03
CA ARG A 68 16.02 -5.46 -0.41
C ARG A 68 15.42 -6.88 -0.38
N SER A 69 14.20 -7.07 0.11
CA SER A 69 13.64 -8.42 0.28
C SER A 69 12.12 -8.45 0.15
N LYS A 70 11.57 -9.68 0.12
CA LYS A 70 10.13 -10.00 0.06
C LYS A 70 9.86 -11.21 0.95
N LEU A 71 8.60 -11.42 1.32
CA LEU A 71 8.16 -12.55 2.12
C LEU A 71 7.24 -13.47 1.32
N LEU A 72 7.48 -14.77 1.36
CA LEU A 72 6.54 -15.79 0.89
C LEU A 72 5.78 -16.32 2.11
N VAL A 73 4.46 -16.20 2.09
CA VAL A 73 3.58 -16.61 3.20
C VAL A 73 2.34 -17.33 2.66
N PRO A 74 1.69 -18.21 3.44
CA PRO A 74 0.38 -18.72 3.08
C PRO A 74 -0.65 -17.60 2.92
N GLY A 75 -1.50 -17.65 1.89
CA GLY A 75 -2.54 -16.64 1.66
C GLY A 75 -3.50 -16.51 2.85
N ALA A 76 -3.82 -17.64 3.49
CA ALA A 76 -4.65 -17.70 4.68
C ALA A 76 -4.09 -16.93 5.89
N LEU A 77 -2.78 -16.64 5.94
CA LEU A 77 -2.24 -15.80 7.02
C LEU A 77 -2.68 -14.33 6.89
N LEU A 78 -2.94 -13.85 5.68
CA LEU A 78 -3.31 -12.44 5.46
C LEU A 78 -4.65 -12.09 6.09
N VAL A 79 -5.60 -13.03 6.06
CA VAL A 79 -6.93 -12.85 6.68
C VAL A 79 -6.91 -13.03 8.20
N ALA A 80 -5.82 -13.56 8.76
CA ALA A 80 -5.63 -13.71 10.20
C ALA A 80 -4.94 -12.49 10.84
N LEU A 81 -4.54 -11.49 10.05
CA LEU A 81 -3.91 -10.28 10.57
C LEU A 81 -4.94 -9.40 11.32
N PRO A 82 -4.50 -8.64 12.34
CA PRO A 82 -5.36 -7.66 12.99
C PRO A 82 -5.92 -6.65 11.97
N GLY A 83 -7.21 -6.36 12.07
CA GLY A 83 -7.89 -5.43 11.15
C GLY A 83 -8.16 -5.99 9.75
N ALA A 84 -7.83 -7.27 9.48
CA ALA A 84 -8.08 -7.89 8.19
C ALA A 84 -9.56 -8.24 7.95
N GLU A 85 -10.06 -7.84 6.79
CA GLU A 85 -11.40 -8.11 6.30
C GLU A 85 -11.28 -8.75 4.91
N ARG A 86 -11.81 -9.97 4.77
CA ARG A 86 -11.90 -10.61 3.45
C ARG A 86 -13.03 -9.97 2.66
N VAL A 87 -12.71 -9.52 1.45
CA VAL A 87 -13.67 -8.98 0.49
C VAL A 87 -13.53 -9.77 -0.81
N ASP A 88 -14.58 -10.43 -1.25
CA ASP A 88 -14.55 -11.15 -2.52
C ASP A 88 -14.64 -10.15 -3.69
N GLN A 89 -13.91 -10.42 -4.76
CA GLN A 89 -13.89 -9.59 -5.98
C GLN A 89 -13.45 -8.13 -5.75
N LEU A 90 -12.54 -7.92 -4.79
CA LEU A 90 -11.91 -6.63 -4.52
C LEU A 90 -10.92 -6.24 -5.62
N GLY A 91 -10.14 -7.21 -6.09
CA GLY A 91 -9.16 -7.04 -7.15
C GLY A 91 -9.73 -7.38 -8.53
N MET A 92 -9.22 -6.71 -9.57
CA MET A 92 -9.45 -7.11 -10.96
C MET A 92 -8.28 -7.96 -11.45
N SER A 93 -8.58 -9.07 -12.11
CA SER A 93 -7.56 -9.79 -12.87
C SER A 93 -7.29 -9.01 -14.17
N PRO A 94 -6.01 -8.79 -14.55
CA PRO A 94 -5.70 -8.28 -15.87
C PRO A 94 -6.26 -9.24 -16.93
N ALA A 95 -6.72 -8.67 -18.05
CA ALA A 95 -7.13 -9.43 -19.23
C ALA A 95 -5.94 -10.09 -19.94
#